data_AF-A0ABD3TF50-F1
#
_entry.id   AF-A0ABD3TF50-F1
#
_cell.length_a   1.000
_cell.length_b   1.000
_cell.length_c   1.000
_cell.angle_alpha   90.00
_cell.angle_beta   90.00
_cell.angle_gamma   90.00
#
_symmetry.space_group_name_H-M   'P 1'
#
loop_
_entity.id
_entity.type
_entity.pdbx_description
1 polymer ?
#
loop_
_entity_poly.entity_id
_entity_poly.type
_entity_poly.pdbx_seq_one_letter_code
_entity_poly.pdbx_strand_id
1 'polypeptide(L)'
;MSATEMSVPMDISIPNPTESTVLQQDAVVFETPAVTSPPHQSTSPSPSPPPPLFNEDKIVVSVEVSLKPASTARIDDVRSAVERMLEKRSMSYADGPITVPLDDSFLVENVQRICICDTDVWVENRDILLFWQVKPVVQVFQLSEEGPCEELSNDGQLASFNEWILPAKEFDGMWESLIYESGLKQRLLRYAASALLFTEKGVNPFLVSWNRIILLHGPPGTGKTSLCKALAQKLSIRFSSRYPQCQLIEVNAHSLFSKWFSESGKLVAKLFSKIQEMVEEDNNLVFVLIDEVESLAAARKAALSGSEPSDSIRVVNALLTQMDKLKSSPNVIILTTSNITAAIDIAFVDRADIKAYVGPPTLQARYEILRSCLSELLRTGILSVSNSQIQDGDNLCLQSFTSLKQQNNTTIVPEAVALLTLSNQLLEAAKACEGLSGRSLRKLPFLTHAALANPFGCEPGKFLHKMIETATRERSEIPD
;
A
#
# COMPACT_ATOMS: atom_id res chain seq x y z
N MET A 1 -22.84 8.83 -65.66
CA MET A 1 -21.96 9.85 -66.27
C MET A 1 -21.03 10.33 -65.16
N SER A 2 -19.94 9.66 -64.77
CA SER A 2 -18.76 9.10 -65.45
C SER A 2 -17.84 10.14 -66.10
N ALA A 3 -16.83 10.57 -65.33
CA ALA A 3 -15.47 10.97 -65.72
C ALA A 3 -14.72 11.13 -64.37
N THR A 4 -13.82 10.28 -63.88
CA THR A 4 -12.61 9.66 -64.44
C THR A 4 -11.50 10.68 -64.71
N GLU A 5 -10.63 10.88 -63.71
CA GLU A 5 -9.22 11.18 -63.94
C GLU A 5 -8.36 10.47 -62.90
N MET A 6 -7.29 9.85 -63.41
CA MET A 6 -6.37 8.91 -62.78
C MET A 6 -5.05 9.60 -62.43
N SER A 7 -4.20 8.86 -61.69
CA SER A 7 -2.72 8.88 -61.70
C SER A 7 -2.08 9.74 -60.58
N VAL A 8 -1.10 9.31 -59.76
CA VAL A 8 -0.30 8.07 -59.51
C VAL A 8 0.23 8.18 -58.06
N PRO A 9 0.41 7.08 -57.29
CA PRO A 9 1.13 7.09 -56.01
C PRO A 9 2.64 6.84 -56.20
N MET A 10 3.52 7.54 -55.48
CA MET A 10 4.95 7.22 -55.42
C MET A 10 5.21 6.13 -54.38
N ASP A 11 5.46 4.91 -54.88
CA ASP A 11 6.18 3.85 -54.17
C ASP A 11 7.69 4.12 -54.23
N ILE A 12 8.37 4.00 -53.09
CA ILE A 12 9.83 3.79 -53.06
C ILE A 12 10.09 2.56 -52.19
N SER A 13 10.46 1.46 -52.86
CA SER A 13 10.90 0.21 -52.26
C SER A 13 12.30 -0.16 -52.78
N ILE A 14 13.26 -0.31 -51.85
CA ILE A 14 14.23 -1.44 -51.68
C ILE A 14 15.33 -1.57 -52.79
N PRO A 15 16.65 -1.79 -52.50
CA PRO A 15 17.10 -3.01 -51.79
C PRO A 15 18.39 -2.99 -50.94
N ASN A 16 18.41 -3.92 -49.98
CA ASN A 16 19.61 -4.56 -49.41
C ASN A 16 20.41 -5.29 -50.50
N PRO A 17 21.74 -5.42 -50.31
CA PRO A 17 22.40 -6.66 -50.69
C PRO A 17 23.26 -7.24 -49.56
N THR A 18 23.05 -8.54 -49.34
CA THR A 18 23.91 -9.51 -48.68
C THR A 18 25.10 -9.91 -49.56
N GLU A 19 26.17 -10.38 -48.90
CA GLU A 19 27.25 -11.27 -49.39
C GLU A 19 28.21 -10.69 -50.45
N SER A 20 29.52 -11.01 -50.52
CA SER A 20 30.45 -11.83 -49.73
C SER A 20 31.87 -11.62 -50.33
N THR A 21 32.91 -11.96 -49.56
CA THR A 21 34.22 -12.51 -49.99
C THR A 21 35.28 -11.67 -50.76
N VAL A 22 36.44 -11.57 -50.08
CA VAL A 22 37.82 -11.94 -50.52
C VAL A 22 38.62 -10.95 -51.38
N LEU A 23 39.72 -10.45 -50.78
CA LEU A 23 41.10 -10.37 -51.33
C LEU A 23 42.06 -10.46 -50.12
N GLN A 24 42.82 -11.57 -49.94
CA GLN A 24 44.25 -11.75 -50.30
C GLN A 24 45.17 -10.65 -49.74
N GLN A 25 46.37 -10.89 -49.20
CA GLN A 25 47.26 -12.02 -48.91
C GLN A 25 48.32 -11.38 -47.99
N ASP A 26 48.82 -12.05 -46.95
CA ASP A 26 50.20 -12.54 -47.00
C ASP A 26 50.41 -13.66 -45.98
N ALA A 27 51.05 -14.71 -46.46
CA ALA A 27 51.34 -15.95 -45.77
C ALA A 27 52.81 -15.98 -45.35
N VAL A 28 53.11 -16.41 -44.12
CA VAL A 28 54.33 -17.20 -43.83
C VAL A 28 54.07 -18.23 -42.71
N VAL A 29 53.85 -19.48 -43.15
CA VAL A 29 54.41 -20.78 -42.71
C VAL A 29 54.44 -21.19 -41.22
N PHE A 30 53.65 -22.23 -40.94
CA PHE A 30 53.83 -23.45 -40.11
C PHE A 30 54.89 -23.51 -38.98
N GLU A 31 54.44 -23.91 -37.78
CA GLU A 31 54.67 -25.27 -37.21
C GLU A 31 53.97 -25.41 -35.83
N THR A 32 53.23 -26.51 -35.62
CA THR A 32 52.99 -27.10 -34.29
C THR A 32 53.49 -28.55 -34.38
N PRO A 33 54.02 -29.15 -33.29
CA PRO A 33 53.11 -29.86 -32.38
C PRO A 33 53.58 -29.98 -30.92
N ALA A 34 52.66 -30.50 -30.10
CA ALA A 34 52.86 -31.48 -29.02
C ALA A 34 52.50 -31.05 -27.59
N VAL A 35 51.56 -31.82 -27.07
CA VAL A 35 51.05 -31.93 -25.71
C VAL A 35 52.13 -32.50 -24.78
N THR A 36 52.29 -31.95 -23.58
CA THR A 36 52.64 -32.68 -22.34
C THR A 36 52.60 -31.74 -21.12
N SER A 37 51.92 -32.15 -20.06
CA SER A 37 51.97 -31.61 -18.69
C SER A 37 52.86 -32.50 -17.81
N PRO A 38 53.11 -32.22 -16.51
CA PRO A 38 53.39 -30.99 -15.74
C PRO A 38 54.79 -31.08 -15.03
N PRO A 39 55.25 -30.12 -14.19
CA PRO A 39 55.10 -30.31 -12.73
C PRO A 39 55.06 -29.03 -11.82
N HIS A 40 54.49 -29.22 -10.63
CA HIS A 40 54.73 -28.63 -9.30
C HIS A 40 55.34 -27.22 -9.10
N GLN A 41 54.44 -26.31 -8.66
CA GLN A 41 54.48 -25.41 -7.49
C GLN A 41 55.82 -25.03 -6.83
N SER A 42 56.12 -23.72 -6.84
CA SER A 42 56.72 -22.98 -5.71
C SER A 42 56.30 -21.50 -5.71
N THR A 43 55.31 -21.19 -4.86
CA THR A 43 55.04 -19.95 -4.11
C THR A 43 55.54 -18.58 -4.61
N SER A 44 54.62 -17.73 -5.06
CA SER A 44 54.69 -16.26 -4.97
C SER A 44 53.34 -15.74 -4.42
N PRO A 45 53.32 -14.73 -3.52
CA PRO A 45 52.09 -14.28 -2.87
C PRO A 45 51.15 -13.65 -3.88
N SER A 46 49.89 -14.09 -3.87
CA SER A 46 48.80 -13.52 -4.64
C SER A 46 48.64 -12.02 -4.33
N PRO A 47 48.36 -11.16 -5.33
CA PRO A 47 47.98 -9.79 -5.04
C PRO A 47 46.71 -9.79 -4.20
N SER A 48 46.74 -9.07 -3.08
CA SER A 48 45.56 -8.79 -2.27
C SER A 48 44.40 -8.35 -3.18
N PRO A 49 43.17 -8.83 -2.96
CA PRO A 49 42.03 -8.34 -3.73
C PRO A 49 42.00 -6.82 -3.60
N PRO A 50 41.73 -6.07 -4.69
CA PRO A 50 41.57 -4.63 -4.59
C PRO A 50 40.50 -4.36 -3.52
N PRO A 51 40.67 -3.33 -2.68
CA PRO A 51 39.63 -2.95 -1.74
C PRO A 51 38.33 -2.77 -2.53
N PRO A 52 37.17 -3.23 -2.00
CA PRO A 52 35.92 -3.02 -2.69
C PRO A 52 35.81 -1.54 -3.00
N LEU A 53 35.63 -1.23 -4.29
CA LEU A 53 35.27 0.11 -4.74
C LEU A 53 33.98 0.47 -3.99
N PHE A 54 34.11 1.24 -2.91
CA PHE A 54 32.98 1.81 -2.18
C PHE A 54 32.33 2.84 -3.09
N ASN A 55 31.46 2.38 -3.97
CA ASN A 55 30.48 3.24 -4.61
C ASN A 55 29.33 3.39 -3.61
N GLU A 56 29.35 4.49 -2.85
CA GLU A 56 28.45 4.80 -1.73
C GLU A 56 27.01 5.16 -2.17
N ASP A 57 26.28 4.23 -2.77
CA ASP A 57 24.82 4.38 -2.86
C ASP A 57 24.19 3.73 -1.62
N LYS A 58 24.18 4.47 -0.50
CA LYS A 58 23.47 4.05 0.72
C LYS A 58 21.98 3.85 0.41
N ILE A 59 21.44 2.73 0.88
CA ILE A 59 20.03 2.37 0.72
C ILE A 59 19.18 3.31 1.57
N VAL A 60 18.25 4.00 0.94
CA VAL A 60 17.33 4.91 1.64
C VAL A 60 16.26 4.09 2.35
N VAL A 61 16.14 4.26 3.67
CA VAL A 61 15.12 3.61 4.50
C VAL A 61 14.26 4.67 5.17
N SER A 62 12.93 4.51 5.10
CA SER A 62 12.01 5.44 5.72
C SER A 62 11.84 5.14 7.20
N VAL A 63 11.93 6.17 8.04
CA VAL A 63 11.66 6.09 9.47
C VAL A 63 10.54 7.06 9.81
N GLU A 64 9.44 6.53 10.33
CA GLU A 64 8.25 7.28 10.70
C GLU A 64 8.24 7.49 12.22
N VAL A 65 8.13 8.75 12.67
CA VAL A 65 8.15 9.14 14.08
C VAL A 65 6.86 9.88 14.41
N SER A 66 6.02 9.26 15.23
CA SER A 66 4.80 9.87 15.76
C SER A 66 5.10 10.58 17.07
N LEU A 67 4.77 11.86 17.14
CA LEU A 67 4.80 12.65 18.37
C LEU A 67 3.60 12.31 19.26
N LYS A 68 3.74 12.55 20.57
CA LYS A 68 2.61 12.51 21.50
C LYS A 68 1.68 13.71 21.27
N PRO A 69 0.36 13.59 21.53
CA PRO A 69 -0.59 14.69 21.37
C PRO A 69 -0.23 15.95 22.19
N ALA A 70 0.35 15.77 23.38
CA ALA A 70 0.76 16.86 24.27
C ALA A 70 2.14 17.46 23.94
N SER A 71 2.87 16.90 22.97
CA SER A 71 4.21 17.37 22.60
C SER A 71 4.13 18.73 21.91
N THR A 72 4.96 19.67 22.36
CA THR A 72 5.16 20.99 21.71
C THR A 72 6.55 21.15 21.11
N ALA A 73 7.35 20.07 21.12
CA ALA A 73 8.69 20.06 20.55
C ALA A 73 8.67 20.34 19.04
N ARG A 74 9.70 21.04 18.55
CA ARG A 74 9.84 21.30 17.12
C ARG A 74 10.19 20.01 16.39
N ILE A 75 9.60 19.85 15.21
CA ILE A 75 9.78 18.69 14.32
C ILE A 75 11.27 18.46 14.02
N ASP A 76 12.04 19.52 13.76
CA ASP A 76 13.46 19.43 13.43
C ASP A 76 14.34 18.97 14.61
N ASP A 77 14.00 19.38 15.84
CA ASP A 77 14.71 18.98 17.05
C ASP A 77 14.51 17.49 17.33
N VAL A 78 13.27 17.01 17.18
CA VAL A 78 12.93 15.58 17.30
C VAL A 78 13.61 14.77 16.20
N ARG A 79 13.58 15.26 14.94
CA ARG A 79 14.26 14.60 13.82
C ARG A 79 15.74 14.39 14.12
N SER A 80 16.43 15.46 14.53
CA SER A 80 17.85 15.44 14.86
C SER A 80 18.18 14.55 16.07
N ALA A 81 17.26 14.43 17.03
CA ALA A 81 17.42 13.53 18.17
C ALA A 81 17.28 12.05 17.75
N VAL A 82 16.31 11.73 16.90
CA VAL A 82 16.10 10.38 16.39
C VAL A 82 17.24 9.94 15.46
N GLU A 83 17.74 10.82 14.59
CA GLU A 83 18.89 10.52 13.72
C GLU A 83 20.14 10.17 14.55
N ARG A 84 20.48 10.98 15.56
CA ARG A 84 21.58 10.69 16.50
C ARG A 84 21.37 9.39 17.25
N MET A 85 20.13 9.05 17.60
CA MET A 85 19.81 7.79 18.27
C MET A 85 20.08 6.59 17.33
N LEU A 86 19.65 6.67 16.08
CA LEU A 86 19.84 5.60 15.09
C LEU A 86 21.33 5.35 14.81
N GLU A 87 22.12 6.42 14.64
CA GLU A 87 23.57 6.32 14.39
C GLU A 87 24.32 5.65 15.55
N LYS A 88 23.95 5.96 16.80
CA LYS A 88 24.63 5.41 17.98
C LYS A 88 24.40 3.92 18.20
N ARG A 89 23.26 3.37 17.76
CA ARG A 89 22.84 2.02 18.15
C ARG A 89 23.27 0.92 17.18
N SER A 90 23.86 1.25 16.03
CA SER A 90 24.34 0.26 15.03
C SER A 90 23.31 -0.86 14.77
N MET A 91 22.03 -0.51 14.69
CA MET A 91 20.91 -1.46 14.61
C MET A 91 20.83 -2.13 13.24
N SER A 92 20.25 -3.33 13.19
CA SER A 92 19.70 -3.91 11.96
C SER A 92 18.38 -3.21 11.60
N TYR A 93 18.22 -2.83 10.34
CA TYR A 93 16.98 -2.22 9.85
C TYR A 93 16.01 -3.30 9.38
N ALA A 94 14.90 -3.46 10.09
CA ALA A 94 13.78 -4.32 9.73
C ALA A 94 12.47 -3.58 10.00
N ASP A 95 11.45 -3.82 9.16
CA ASP A 95 10.15 -3.18 9.32
C ASP A 95 9.52 -3.51 10.67
N GLY A 96 9.08 -2.46 11.36
CA GLY A 96 8.49 -2.60 12.69
C GLY A 96 8.81 -1.44 13.65
N PRO A 97 8.24 -1.49 14.86
CA PRO A 97 8.48 -0.49 15.89
C PRO A 97 9.89 -0.61 16.49
N ILE A 98 10.53 0.53 16.72
CA ILE A 98 11.77 0.65 17.51
C ILE A 98 11.39 1.10 18.92
N THR A 99 11.97 0.46 19.93
CA THR A 99 11.83 0.90 21.32
C THR A 99 12.60 2.20 21.56
N VAL A 100 11.88 3.20 22.08
CA VAL A 100 12.49 4.48 22.46
C VAL A 100 13.42 4.24 23.66
N PRO A 101 14.70 4.66 23.60
CA PRO A 101 15.64 4.51 24.71
C PRO A 101 15.12 5.20 25.96
N LEU A 102 15.13 4.50 27.10
CA LEU A 102 14.78 5.10 28.40
C LEU A 102 15.81 6.15 28.84
N ASP A 103 17.03 6.08 28.31
CA ASP A 103 18.13 7.00 28.63
C ASP A 103 17.96 8.39 27.98
N ASP A 104 17.10 8.51 26.96
CA ASP A 104 16.85 9.78 26.27
C ASP A 104 15.54 10.40 26.77
N SER A 105 15.64 11.24 27.81
CA SER A 105 14.49 11.89 28.43
C SER A 105 13.68 12.73 27.43
N PHE A 106 14.36 13.35 26.45
CA PHE A 106 13.70 14.20 25.46
C PHE A 106 12.84 13.37 24.50
N LEU A 107 13.36 12.25 23.99
CA LEU A 107 12.58 11.34 23.14
C LEU A 107 11.45 10.68 23.94
N VAL A 108 11.71 10.25 25.17
CA VAL A 108 10.68 9.64 26.03
C VAL A 108 9.55 10.61 26.33
N GLU A 109 9.84 11.90 26.51
CA GLU A 109 8.82 12.93 26.77
C GLU A 109 7.96 13.21 25.54
N ASN A 110 8.56 13.36 24.36
CA ASN A 110 7.90 13.90 23.17
C ASN A 110 7.45 12.86 22.14
N VAL A 111 8.12 11.71 22.03
CA VAL A 111 7.86 10.70 21.00
C VAL A 111 6.93 9.61 21.53
N GLN A 112 5.91 9.28 20.74
CA GLN A 112 4.97 8.19 21.02
C GLN A 112 5.45 6.87 20.41
N ARG A 113 5.88 6.89 19.15
CA ARG A 113 6.23 5.69 18.38
C ARG A 113 7.27 6.02 17.31
N ILE A 114 8.26 5.15 17.16
CA ILE A 114 9.23 5.17 16.05
C ILE A 114 9.05 3.86 15.27
N CYS A 115 8.91 3.93 13.95
CA CYS A 115 8.79 2.75 13.09
C CYS A 115 9.72 2.83 11.88
N ILE A 116 10.39 1.74 11.57
CA ILE A 116 11.04 1.53 10.28
C ILE A 116 9.98 1.01 9.31
N CYS A 117 9.97 1.55 8.09
CA CYS A 117 9.02 1.17 7.05
C CYS A 117 9.70 0.94 5.69
N ASP A 118 9.03 0.12 4.86
CA ASP A 118 9.35 -0.15 3.47
C ASP A 118 10.68 -0.89 3.23
N THR A 119 11.12 -1.72 4.19
CA THR A 119 12.27 -2.62 4.01
C THR A 119 11.91 -3.91 3.26
N ASP A 120 10.62 -4.16 3.01
CA ASP A 120 10.07 -5.38 2.38
C ASP A 120 10.84 -5.90 1.15
N VAL A 121 11.31 -4.98 0.28
CA VAL A 121 12.02 -5.34 -0.96
C VAL A 121 13.36 -6.02 -0.69
N TRP A 122 14.00 -5.66 0.42
CA TRP A 122 15.30 -6.19 0.83
C TRP A 122 15.14 -7.42 1.73
N VAL A 123 14.07 -7.46 2.53
CA VAL A 123 13.71 -8.61 3.35
C VAL A 123 13.35 -9.83 2.50
N GLU A 124 12.69 -9.65 1.34
CA GLU A 124 12.42 -10.74 0.39
C GLU A 124 13.72 -11.37 -0.15
N ASN A 125 14.81 -10.61 -0.25
CA ASN A 125 16.14 -11.09 -0.65
C ASN A 125 16.97 -11.66 0.51
N ARG A 126 16.42 -11.69 1.74
CA ARG A 126 17.09 -12.16 2.98
C ARG A 126 18.30 -11.34 3.40
N ASP A 127 18.42 -10.10 2.93
CA ASP A 127 19.49 -9.20 3.33
C ASP A 127 19.10 -8.47 4.62
N ILE A 128 19.82 -8.74 5.70
CA ILE A 128 19.76 -7.90 6.89
C ILE A 128 20.45 -6.59 6.51
N LEU A 129 19.69 -5.49 6.48
CA LEU A 129 20.24 -4.18 6.20
C LEU A 129 21.03 -3.69 7.41
N LEU A 130 22.35 -3.61 7.23
CA LEU A 130 23.28 -3.20 8.27
C LEU A 130 23.42 -1.67 8.28
N PHE A 131 23.70 -1.09 9.44
CA PHE A 131 23.64 0.36 9.63
C PHE A 131 24.53 1.19 8.69
N TRP A 132 25.65 0.64 8.21
CA TRP A 132 26.54 1.34 7.27
C TRP A 132 26.01 1.36 5.83
N GLN A 133 25.11 0.44 5.49
CA GLN A 133 24.49 0.35 4.16
C GLN A 133 23.28 1.27 4.02
N VAL A 134 22.79 1.83 5.12
CA VAL A 134 21.50 2.52 5.20
C VAL A 134 21.67 4.02 5.39
N LYS A 135 20.84 4.79 4.69
CA LYS A 135 20.58 6.21 4.95
C LYS A 135 19.14 6.35 5.46
N PRO A 136 18.93 6.53 6.78
CA PRO A 136 17.59 6.73 7.31
C PRO A 136 17.04 8.10 6.89
N VAL A 137 15.78 8.14 6.47
CA VAL A 137 15.02 9.37 6.22
C VAL A 137 13.94 9.46 7.28
N VAL A 138 14.14 10.37 8.25
CA VAL A 138 13.28 10.51 9.41
C VAL A 138 12.15 11.52 9.13
N GLN A 139 10.92 11.01 9.12
CA GLN A 139 9.69 11.75 8.95
C GLN A 139 8.98 11.87 10.29
N VAL A 140 8.93 13.07 10.84
CA VAL A 140 8.31 13.35 12.14
C VAL A 140 6.94 13.98 11.90
N PHE A 141 5.91 13.46 12.55
CA PHE A 141 4.54 13.95 12.41
C PHE A 141 3.77 13.86 13.73
N GLN A 142 2.69 14.62 13.83
CA GLN A 142 1.73 14.57 14.92
C GLN A 142 0.36 14.21 14.33
N LEU A 143 -0.37 13.33 15.01
CA LEU A 143 -1.68 12.89 14.56
C LEU A 143 -2.74 13.94 14.94
N SER A 144 -3.60 14.31 13.99
CA SER A 144 -4.78 15.11 14.26
C SER A 144 -5.83 14.24 14.98
N GLU A 145 -6.32 14.72 16.12
CA GLU A 145 -7.44 14.10 16.86
C GLU A 145 -8.81 14.61 16.38
N GLU A 146 -8.83 15.58 15.47
CA GLU A 146 -10.07 16.06 14.85
C GLU A 146 -10.63 14.98 13.93
N GLY A 147 -11.88 14.59 14.17
CA GLY A 147 -12.62 13.66 13.32
C GLY A 147 -13.03 14.30 11.98
N PRO A 148 -13.83 13.60 11.16
CA PRO A 148 -14.30 14.16 9.90
C PRO A 148 -15.08 15.44 10.14
N CYS A 149 -14.70 16.53 9.47
CA CYS A 149 -15.54 17.70 9.39
C CYS A 149 -16.71 17.39 8.43
N GLU A 150 -17.92 17.28 8.99
CA GLU A 150 -19.15 17.13 8.25
C GLU A 150 -19.75 18.53 7.98
N GLU A 151 -19.57 19.08 6.78
CA GLU A 151 -20.26 20.32 6.42
C GLU A 151 -21.75 20.05 6.15
N LEU A 152 -22.59 20.46 7.10
CA LEU A 152 -24.04 20.50 6.94
C LEU A 152 -24.40 21.45 5.80
N SER A 153 -25.29 21.02 4.90
CA SER A 153 -25.89 21.97 3.95
C SER A 153 -26.77 22.96 4.72
N ASN A 154 -26.98 24.17 4.16
CA ASN A 154 -27.79 25.22 4.79
C ASN A 154 -29.23 24.78 5.14
N ASP A 155 -29.71 23.66 4.59
CA ASP A 155 -31.03 23.08 4.83
C ASP A 155 -31.07 21.99 5.92
N GLY A 156 -29.99 21.82 6.70
CA GLY A 156 -29.93 20.82 7.77
C GLY A 156 -29.90 19.37 7.27
N GLN A 157 -29.60 19.17 5.98
CA GLN A 157 -29.36 17.84 5.43
C GLN A 157 -27.90 17.44 5.63
N LEU A 158 -27.71 16.19 6.06
CA LEU A 158 -26.43 15.53 6.37
C LEU A 158 -25.35 15.82 5.32
N ALA A 159 -24.10 16.01 5.78
CA ALA A 159 -22.95 16.35 4.97
C ALA A 159 -22.79 15.47 3.72
N SER A 160 -22.36 16.13 2.65
CA SER A 160 -22.28 15.54 1.31
C SER A 160 -20.95 14.82 1.02
N PHE A 161 -19.95 15.12 1.83
CA PHE A 161 -18.61 14.57 1.81
C PHE A 161 -18.06 14.63 3.23
N ASN A 162 -17.03 13.85 3.48
CA ASN A 162 -16.29 13.88 4.72
C ASN A 162 -14.91 14.48 4.46
N GLU A 163 -14.44 15.36 5.36
CA GLU A 163 -13.14 16.01 5.25
C GLU A 163 -12.27 15.67 6.47
N TRP A 164 -11.04 15.20 6.25
CA TRP A 164 -10.06 14.96 7.31
C TRP A 164 -8.79 15.78 7.08
N ILE A 165 -8.21 16.27 8.18
CA ILE A 165 -6.85 16.78 8.21
C ILE A 165 -5.90 15.60 8.41
N LEU A 166 -4.90 15.49 7.54
CA LEU A 166 -3.89 14.42 7.60
C LEU A 166 -2.58 14.94 8.20
N PRO A 167 -1.83 14.11 8.95
CA PRO A 167 -2.13 12.72 9.30
C PRO A 167 -3.22 12.59 10.37
N ALA A 168 -4.27 11.81 10.11
CA ALA A 168 -5.42 11.66 11.01
C ALA A 168 -5.24 10.48 11.99
N LYS A 169 -5.70 10.63 13.24
CA LYS A 169 -5.64 9.56 14.25
C LYS A 169 -6.43 8.32 13.85
N GLU A 170 -7.55 8.49 13.16
CA GLU A 170 -8.41 7.41 12.66
C GLU A 170 -7.72 6.47 11.67
N PHE A 171 -6.70 6.97 10.95
CA PHE A 171 -5.98 6.21 9.93
C PHE A 171 -4.63 5.66 10.43
N ASP A 172 -4.25 5.95 11.68
CA ASP A 172 -3.03 5.45 12.31
C ASP A 172 -3.05 3.91 12.40
N GLY A 173 -2.02 3.25 11.87
CA GLY A 173 -1.92 1.78 11.81
C GLY A 173 -2.77 1.11 10.71
N MET A 174 -3.56 1.87 9.94
CA MET A 174 -4.42 1.31 8.89
C MET A 174 -3.58 0.64 7.79
N TRP A 175 -2.45 1.25 7.41
CA TRP A 175 -1.55 0.74 6.37
C TRP A 175 -0.98 -0.65 6.70
N GLU A 176 -0.53 -0.83 7.94
CA GLU A 176 0.05 -2.06 8.45
C GLU A 176 -1.02 -3.15 8.62
N SER A 177 -2.24 -2.75 8.99
CA SER A 177 -3.38 -3.67 9.10
C SER A 177 -3.80 -4.27 7.76
N LEU A 178 -3.58 -3.58 6.65
CA LEU A 178 -4.01 -4.06 5.34
C LEU A 178 -2.97 -5.02 4.75
N ILE A 179 -3.36 -6.29 4.62
CA ILE A 179 -2.49 -7.36 4.13
C ILE A 179 -2.99 -7.79 2.75
N TYR A 180 -2.13 -7.61 1.75
CA TYR A 180 -2.37 -7.93 0.35
C TYR A 180 -1.28 -8.84 -0.19
N GLU A 181 -1.40 -9.24 -1.44
CA GLU A 181 -0.30 -9.86 -2.19
C GLU A 181 0.93 -8.93 -2.24
N SER A 182 2.13 -9.54 -2.25
CA SER A 182 3.40 -8.83 -2.28
C SER A 182 3.43 -7.77 -3.38
N GLY A 183 3.89 -6.57 -3.03
CA GLY A 183 4.14 -5.48 -3.97
C GLY A 183 2.95 -4.57 -4.30
N LEU A 184 1.70 -4.95 -4.00
CA LEU A 184 0.54 -4.08 -4.33
C LEU A 184 0.65 -2.71 -3.63
N LYS A 185 0.84 -2.72 -2.30
CA LYS A 185 0.95 -1.50 -1.49
C LYS A 185 2.15 -0.65 -1.94
N GLN A 186 3.30 -1.28 -2.11
CA GLN A 186 4.54 -0.61 -2.51
C GLN A 186 4.43 -0.02 -3.92
N ARG A 187 3.77 -0.72 -4.85
CA ARG A 187 3.50 -0.20 -6.21
C ARG A 187 2.65 1.05 -6.18
N LEU A 188 1.57 1.06 -5.39
CA LEU A 188 0.69 2.22 -5.25
C LEU A 188 1.43 3.40 -4.60
N LEU A 189 2.17 3.15 -3.51
CA LEU A 189 2.94 4.17 -2.81
C LEU A 189 4.02 4.78 -3.71
N ARG A 190 4.80 3.96 -4.41
CA ARG A 190 5.85 4.41 -5.34
C ARG A 190 5.28 5.23 -6.49
N TYR A 191 4.16 4.78 -7.06
CA TYR A 191 3.50 5.51 -8.14
C TYR A 191 3.05 6.91 -7.66
N ALA A 192 2.29 6.96 -6.57
CA ALA A 192 1.77 8.22 -6.05
C ALA A 192 2.89 9.17 -5.60
N ALA A 193 3.92 8.66 -4.94
CA ALA A 193 5.10 9.44 -4.56
C ALA A 193 5.86 9.97 -5.79
N SER A 194 5.98 9.16 -6.86
CA SER A 194 6.61 9.59 -8.11
C SER A 194 5.82 10.70 -8.80
N ALA A 195 4.49 10.63 -8.80
CA ALA A 195 3.63 11.68 -9.37
C ALA A 195 3.80 13.03 -8.64
N LEU A 196 3.94 13.00 -7.30
CA LEU A 196 4.24 14.20 -6.51
C LEU A 196 5.65 14.72 -6.76
N LEU A 197 6.64 13.82 -6.83
CA LEU A 197 8.03 14.19 -7.11
C LEU A 197 8.19 14.82 -8.50
N PHE A 198 7.55 14.27 -9.53
CA PHE A 198 7.61 14.81 -10.90
C PHE A 198 7.06 16.22 -10.95
N THR A 199 5.99 16.45 -10.21
CA THR A 199 5.41 17.77 -10.05
C THR A 199 6.36 18.72 -9.32
N GLU A 200 6.95 18.30 -8.20
CA GLU A 200 7.91 19.09 -7.43
C GLU A 200 9.13 19.50 -8.28
N LYS A 201 9.60 18.60 -9.16
CA LYS A 201 10.72 18.87 -10.07
C LYS A 201 10.32 19.66 -11.32
N GLY A 202 9.06 20.05 -11.46
CA GLY A 202 8.59 20.84 -12.59
C GLY A 202 8.65 20.09 -13.93
N VAL A 203 8.50 18.77 -13.92
CA VAL A 203 8.48 17.97 -15.15
C VAL A 203 7.32 18.44 -16.03
N ASN A 204 7.58 18.65 -17.33
CA ASN A 204 6.57 19.14 -18.25
C ASN A 204 5.52 18.05 -18.56
N PRO A 205 4.24 18.24 -18.18
CA PRO A 205 3.18 17.24 -18.40
C PRO A 205 2.85 17.02 -19.88
N PHE A 206 3.22 17.96 -20.77
CA PHE A 206 3.04 17.80 -22.22
C PHE A 206 4.07 16.86 -22.85
N LEU A 207 5.21 16.64 -22.20
CA LEU A 207 6.28 15.74 -22.69
C LEU A 207 6.22 14.38 -22.01
N VAL A 208 6.02 14.39 -20.69
CA VAL A 208 5.85 13.19 -19.89
C VAL A 208 4.45 13.27 -19.31
N SER A 209 3.54 12.44 -19.80
CA SER A 209 2.15 12.46 -19.33
C SER A 209 1.97 11.52 -18.16
N TRP A 210 1.35 12.02 -17.08
CA TRP A 210 0.80 11.20 -16.01
C TRP A 210 -0.48 11.86 -15.50
N ASN A 211 -1.52 11.05 -15.30
CA ASN A 211 -2.73 11.41 -14.59
C ASN A 211 -2.58 11.03 -13.11
N ARG A 212 -2.89 11.99 -12.24
CA ARG A 212 -2.85 11.83 -10.78
C ARG A 212 -4.06 11.04 -10.25
N ILE A 213 -4.53 10.05 -11.01
CA ILE A 213 -5.76 9.30 -10.75
C ILE A 213 -5.41 7.82 -10.56
N ILE A 214 -5.78 7.28 -9.40
CA ILE A 214 -5.63 5.87 -9.03
C ILE A 214 -7.02 5.25 -8.91
N LEU A 215 -7.24 4.14 -9.61
CA LEU A 215 -8.46 3.34 -9.55
C LEU A 215 -8.19 1.99 -8.91
N LEU A 216 -8.82 1.74 -7.77
CA LEU A 216 -8.85 0.44 -7.11
C LEU A 216 -10.17 -0.25 -7.42
N HIS A 217 -10.13 -1.47 -7.96
CA HIS A 217 -11.36 -2.20 -8.28
C HIS A 217 -11.31 -3.66 -7.81
N GLY A 218 -12.45 -4.24 -7.46
CA GLY A 218 -12.52 -5.61 -6.97
C GLY A 218 -13.74 -5.86 -6.10
N PRO A 219 -13.99 -7.09 -5.64
CA PRO A 219 -15.19 -7.42 -4.88
C PRO A 219 -15.34 -6.57 -3.60
N PRO A 220 -16.57 -6.39 -3.08
CA PRO A 220 -16.79 -5.65 -1.85
C PRO A 220 -16.09 -6.31 -0.65
N GLY A 221 -15.72 -5.51 0.34
CA GLY A 221 -15.09 -6.02 1.57
C GLY A 221 -13.59 -6.38 1.46
N THR A 222 -12.93 -6.03 0.36
CA THR A 222 -11.46 -6.23 0.18
C THR A 222 -10.60 -5.04 0.66
N GLY A 223 -11.21 -4.02 1.27
CA GLY A 223 -10.48 -2.90 1.89
C GLY A 223 -10.02 -1.81 0.92
N LYS A 224 -10.61 -1.69 -0.28
CA LYS A 224 -10.25 -0.64 -1.27
C LYS A 224 -10.29 0.78 -0.69
N THR A 225 -11.41 1.16 -0.06
CA THR A 225 -11.59 2.48 0.57
C THR A 225 -10.56 2.70 1.69
N SER A 226 -10.34 1.69 2.53
CA SER A 226 -9.31 1.73 3.58
C SER A 226 -7.89 1.86 3.01
N LEU A 227 -7.59 1.21 1.88
CA LEU A 227 -6.30 1.31 1.21
C LEU A 227 -6.06 2.72 0.65
N CYS A 228 -7.10 3.36 0.09
CA CYS A 228 -7.01 4.77 -0.31
C CYS A 228 -6.71 5.69 0.87
N LYS A 229 -7.44 5.54 1.98
CA LYS A 229 -7.23 6.32 3.22
C LYS A 229 -5.82 6.11 3.79
N ALA A 230 -5.37 4.86 3.86
CA ALA A 230 -4.04 4.51 4.30
C ALA A 230 -2.92 5.03 3.38
N LEU A 231 -3.14 5.02 2.06
CA LEU A 231 -2.21 5.59 1.09
C LEU A 231 -2.08 7.10 1.25
N ALA A 232 -3.20 7.81 1.40
CA ALA A 232 -3.22 9.25 1.68
C ALA A 232 -2.47 9.58 2.98
N GLN A 233 -2.73 8.83 4.05
CA GLN A 233 -2.02 8.94 5.33
C GLN A 233 -0.50 8.74 5.20
N LYS A 234 -0.06 7.71 4.45
CA LYS A 234 1.38 7.48 4.25
C LYS A 234 2.01 8.63 3.46
N LEU A 235 1.36 9.10 2.40
CA LEU A 235 1.89 10.19 1.59
C LEU A 235 1.95 11.53 2.35
N SER A 236 0.95 11.84 3.17
CA SER A 236 0.99 13.06 4.00
C SER A 236 2.17 13.06 4.98
N ILE A 237 2.48 11.90 5.57
CA ILE A 237 3.66 11.75 6.44
C ILE A 237 4.96 11.93 5.63
N ARG A 238 5.09 11.26 4.47
CA ARG A 238 6.32 11.29 3.65
C ARG A 238 6.62 12.65 3.05
N PHE A 239 5.59 13.40 2.71
CA PHE A 239 5.71 14.71 2.07
C PHE A 239 5.45 15.87 3.04
N SER A 240 5.40 15.61 4.35
CA SER A 240 5.17 16.61 5.40
C SER A 240 6.12 17.82 5.34
N SER A 241 7.37 17.61 4.90
CA SER A 241 8.35 18.68 4.70
C SER A 241 8.00 19.64 3.56
N ARG A 242 7.32 19.15 2.52
CA ARG A 242 6.89 19.94 1.35
C ARG A 242 5.47 20.49 1.51
N TYR A 243 4.58 19.67 2.09
CA TYR A 243 3.18 20.00 2.31
C TYR A 243 2.89 19.93 3.80
N PRO A 244 3.07 21.04 4.55
CA PRO A 244 2.76 21.09 5.97
C PRO A 244 1.26 20.88 6.26
N GLN A 245 0.41 21.17 5.27
CA GLN A 245 -1.02 20.92 5.32
C GLN A 245 -1.37 19.80 4.34
N CYS A 246 -2.18 18.86 4.79
CA CYS A 246 -2.67 17.77 3.98
C CYS A 246 -4.13 17.51 4.33
N GLN A 247 -4.98 17.32 3.32
CA GLN A 247 -6.41 17.06 3.51
C GLN A 247 -6.88 15.87 2.70
N LEU A 248 -7.83 15.12 3.24
CA LEU A 248 -8.55 14.06 2.55
C LEU A 248 -10.03 14.42 2.47
N ILE A 249 -10.58 14.39 1.26
CA ILE A 249 -12.00 14.61 1.00
C ILE A 249 -12.57 13.32 0.44
N GLU A 250 -13.45 12.67 1.20
CA GLU A 250 -14.15 11.46 0.77
C GLU A 250 -15.55 11.81 0.29
N VAL A 251 -15.85 11.35 -0.92
CA VAL A 251 -17.09 11.57 -1.62
C VAL A 251 -17.65 10.20 -2.00
N ASN A 252 -18.77 9.79 -1.38
CA ASN A 252 -19.44 8.55 -1.74
C ASN A 252 -20.36 8.78 -2.95
N ALA A 253 -20.05 8.15 -4.08
CA ALA A 253 -20.75 8.33 -5.35
C ALA A 253 -22.23 7.92 -5.30
N HIS A 254 -22.57 6.88 -4.54
CA HIS A 254 -23.96 6.43 -4.38
C HIS A 254 -24.81 7.47 -3.61
N SER A 255 -24.23 8.06 -2.56
CA SER A 255 -24.86 9.11 -1.75
C SER A 255 -24.99 10.43 -2.51
N LEU A 256 -24.01 10.75 -3.38
CA LEU A 256 -24.08 11.87 -4.29
C LEU A 256 -25.22 11.75 -5.30
N PHE A 257 -25.61 10.55 -5.74
CA PHE A 257 -26.69 10.43 -6.72
C PHE A 257 -28.08 10.40 -6.09
N SER A 258 -28.24 9.68 -4.98
CA SER A 258 -29.55 9.50 -4.34
C SER A 258 -30.12 10.79 -3.74
N LYS A 259 -29.31 11.60 -3.05
CA LYS A 259 -29.78 12.84 -2.41
C LYS A 259 -29.92 14.03 -3.37
N TRP A 260 -29.37 13.95 -4.58
CA TRP A 260 -29.08 15.14 -5.41
C TRP A 260 -29.87 15.18 -6.71
N PHE A 261 -30.75 14.21 -6.93
CA PHE A 261 -31.53 14.09 -8.15
C PHE A 261 -32.42 15.32 -8.47
N SER A 262 -32.66 16.22 -7.51
CA SER A 262 -33.38 17.50 -7.72
C SER A 262 -32.52 18.77 -7.75
N GLU A 263 -31.29 18.79 -7.18
CA GLU A 263 -30.43 20.00 -7.06
C GLU A 263 -28.93 19.79 -7.42
N SER A 264 -28.58 18.60 -7.92
CA SER A 264 -27.22 18.03 -8.02
C SER A 264 -26.13 18.88 -8.65
N GLY A 265 -26.40 19.52 -9.78
CA GLY A 265 -25.33 20.21 -10.51
C GLY A 265 -24.69 21.35 -9.70
N LYS A 266 -25.49 22.12 -8.95
CA LYS A 266 -25.01 23.27 -8.17
C LYS A 266 -24.16 22.83 -6.99
N LEU A 267 -24.60 21.79 -6.31
CA LEU A 267 -23.90 21.33 -5.12
C LEU A 267 -22.62 20.57 -5.48
N VAL A 268 -22.58 19.81 -6.59
CA VAL A 268 -21.33 19.25 -7.13
C VAL A 268 -20.37 20.39 -7.47
N ALA A 269 -20.84 21.45 -8.15
CA ALA A 269 -20.02 22.62 -8.42
C ALA A 269 -19.51 23.30 -7.13
N LYS A 270 -20.34 23.41 -6.09
CA LYS A 270 -19.94 23.97 -4.78
C LYS A 270 -18.85 23.13 -4.11
N LEU A 271 -19.01 21.80 -4.08
CA LEU A 271 -18.00 20.88 -3.57
C LEU A 271 -16.67 21.10 -4.28
N PHE A 272 -16.64 21.02 -5.61
CA PHE A 272 -15.41 21.18 -6.37
C PHE A 272 -14.84 22.61 -6.31
N SER A 273 -15.66 23.64 -6.06
CA SER A 273 -15.18 24.99 -5.74
C SER A 273 -14.40 25.00 -4.43
N LYS A 274 -14.92 24.36 -3.38
CA LYS A 274 -14.21 24.23 -2.10
C LYS A 274 -12.90 23.46 -2.25
N ILE A 275 -12.93 22.34 -3.00
CA ILE A 275 -11.70 21.59 -3.31
C ILE A 275 -10.71 22.49 -4.06
N GLN A 276 -11.19 23.27 -5.03
CA GLN A 276 -10.34 24.19 -5.79
C GLN A 276 -9.68 25.25 -4.88
N GLU A 277 -10.44 25.83 -3.94
CA GLU A 277 -9.91 26.79 -2.95
C GLU A 277 -8.79 26.17 -2.11
N MET A 278 -8.97 24.94 -1.63
CA MET A 278 -7.93 24.20 -0.90
C MET A 278 -6.68 23.92 -1.75
N VAL A 279 -6.89 23.69 -3.05
CA VAL A 279 -5.85 23.36 -4.03
C VAL A 279 -5.07 24.60 -4.48
N GLU A 280 -5.65 25.79 -4.39
CA GLU A 280 -4.95 27.06 -4.66
C GLU A 280 -3.85 27.35 -3.64
N GLU A 281 -3.88 26.70 -2.47
CA GLU A 281 -2.79 26.75 -1.50
C GLU A 281 -1.66 25.77 -1.89
N ASP A 282 -0.56 26.28 -2.46
CA ASP A 282 0.59 25.48 -2.93
C ASP A 282 1.28 24.61 -1.85
N ASN A 283 1.02 24.91 -0.58
CA ASN A 283 1.56 24.20 0.59
C ASN A 283 0.57 23.16 1.16
N ASN A 284 -0.62 23.03 0.56
CA ASN A 284 -1.64 22.06 0.93
C ASN A 284 -1.67 20.90 -0.08
N LEU A 285 -1.55 19.66 0.39
CA LEU A 285 -1.71 18.46 -0.44
C LEU A 285 -3.12 17.89 -0.26
N VAL A 286 -3.89 17.86 -1.35
CA VAL A 286 -5.30 17.45 -1.30
C VAL A 286 -5.50 16.08 -1.94
N PHE A 287 -6.05 15.16 -1.16
CA PHE A 287 -6.50 13.85 -1.62
C PHE A 287 -8.01 13.86 -1.83
N VAL A 288 -8.47 13.53 -3.03
CA VAL A 288 -9.90 13.42 -3.34
C VAL A 288 -10.24 11.95 -3.55
N LEU A 289 -10.95 11.35 -2.59
CA LEU A 289 -11.41 9.97 -2.65
C LEU A 289 -12.85 9.93 -3.15
N ILE A 290 -13.09 9.33 -4.32
CA ILE A 290 -14.42 9.07 -4.85
C ILE A 290 -14.71 7.57 -4.71
N ASP A 291 -15.54 7.21 -3.74
CA ASP A 291 -15.86 5.83 -3.40
C ASP A 291 -17.07 5.33 -4.20
N GLU A 292 -17.07 4.05 -4.60
CA GLU A 292 -18.19 3.37 -5.29
C GLU A 292 -18.55 3.96 -6.67
N VAL A 293 -17.54 4.26 -7.51
CA VAL A 293 -17.74 4.91 -8.82
C VAL A 293 -18.60 4.09 -9.80
N GLU A 294 -18.83 2.80 -9.54
CA GLU A 294 -19.77 1.96 -10.30
C GLU A 294 -21.21 2.52 -10.29
N SER A 295 -21.60 3.22 -9.22
CA SER A 295 -22.92 3.82 -9.11
C SER A 295 -23.12 4.91 -10.17
N LEU A 296 -22.06 5.68 -10.46
CA LEU A 296 -22.04 6.68 -11.53
C LEU A 296 -22.19 6.01 -12.91
N ALA A 297 -21.51 4.89 -13.11
CA ALA A 297 -21.58 4.11 -14.36
C ALA A 297 -22.97 3.52 -14.60
N ALA A 298 -23.60 2.99 -13.54
CA ALA A 298 -24.94 2.43 -13.58
C ALA A 298 -25.99 3.50 -13.91
N ALA A 299 -25.94 4.66 -13.24
CA ALA A 299 -26.84 5.78 -13.49
C ALA A 299 -26.74 6.28 -14.95
N ARG A 300 -25.51 6.39 -15.47
CA ARG A 300 -25.28 6.77 -16.88
C ARG A 300 -25.89 5.75 -17.85
N LYS A 301 -25.70 4.45 -17.61
CA LYS A 301 -26.29 3.39 -18.45
C LYS A 301 -27.83 3.39 -18.38
N ALA A 302 -28.40 3.53 -17.19
CA ALA A 302 -29.84 3.57 -16.97
C ALA A 302 -30.51 4.75 -17.70
N ALA A 303 -29.89 5.93 -17.66
CA ALA A 303 -30.39 7.08 -18.39
C ALA A 303 -30.26 6.94 -19.92
N LEU A 304 -29.18 6.31 -20.41
CA LEU A 304 -29.03 6.01 -21.85
C LEU A 304 -30.07 4.98 -22.34
N SER A 305 -30.51 4.06 -21.48
CA SER A 305 -31.62 3.13 -21.77
C SER A 305 -33.02 3.73 -21.57
N GLY A 306 -33.12 5.01 -21.18
CA GLY A 306 -34.39 5.70 -20.95
C GLY A 306 -35.14 5.28 -19.69
N SER A 307 -34.50 4.51 -18.78
CA SER A 307 -35.10 4.09 -17.50
C SER A 307 -34.93 5.12 -16.39
N GLU A 308 -34.00 6.07 -16.56
CA GLU A 308 -33.81 7.23 -15.68
C GLU A 308 -33.80 8.55 -16.48
N PRO A 309 -34.10 9.69 -15.84
CA PRO A 309 -34.00 11.02 -16.45
C PRO A 309 -32.58 11.34 -16.92
N SER A 310 -32.48 12.12 -18.00
CA SER A 310 -31.20 12.59 -18.57
C SER A 310 -30.37 13.48 -17.64
N ASP A 311 -30.95 13.92 -16.51
CA ASP A 311 -30.26 14.70 -15.49
C ASP A 311 -29.13 13.91 -14.81
N SER A 312 -29.26 12.59 -14.65
CA SER A 312 -28.18 11.78 -14.05
C SER A 312 -26.91 11.81 -14.92
N ILE A 313 -27.05 11.78 -16.25
CA ILE A 313 -25.93 11.91 -17.20
C ILE A 313 -25.25 13.28 -17.05
N ARG A 314 -26.03 14.34 -16.86
CA ARG A 314 -25.47 15.70 -16.68
C ARG A 314 -24.59 15.78 -15.44
N VAL A 315 -24.99 15.14 -14.34
CA VAL A 315 -24.22 15.10 -13.09
C VAL A 315 -22.94 14.29 -13.26
N VAL A 316 -23.00 13.11 -13.88
CA VAL A 316 -21.80 12.30 -14.17
C VAL A 316 -20.81 13.10 -15.00
N ASN A 317 -21.27 13.76 -16.06
CA ASN A 317 -20.41 14.56 -16.93
C ASN A 317 -19.82 15.78 -16.20
N ALA A 318 -20.60 16.44 -15.34
CA ALA A 318 -20.11 17.54 -14.52
C ALA A 318 -19.00 17.06 -13.56
N LEU A 319 -19.20 15.93 -12.88
CA LEU A 319 -18.20 15.31 -12.01
C LEU A 319 -16.91 14.98 -12.76
N LEU A 320 -17.01 14.31 -13.91
CA LEU A 320 -15.86 13.97 -14.75
C LEU A 320 -15.10 15.22 -15.22
N THR A 321 -15.82 16.28 -15.59
CA THR A 321 -15.23 17.56 -16.01
C THR A 321 -14.45 18.20 -14.85
N GLN A 322 -15.00 18.18 -13.63
CA GLN A 322 -14.31 18.73 -12.47
C GLN A 322 -13.09 17.89 -12.07
N MET A 323 -13.17 16.56 -12.17
CA MET A 323 -12.01 15.68 -11.99
C MET A 323 -10.90 15.96 -13.01
N ASP A 324 -11.26 16.19 -14.28
CA ASP A 324 -10.31 16.56 -15.33
C ASP A 324 -9.65 17.93 -15.07
N LYS A 325 -10.34 18.85 -14.38
CA LYS A 325 -9.75 20.10 -13.90
C LYS A 325 -8.77 19.85 -12.76
N LEU A 326 -9.19 19.13 -11.73
CA LEU A 326 -8.37 18.86 -10.54
C LEU A 326 -7.12 18.04 -10.84
N LYS A 327 -7.16 17.08 -11.77
CA LYS A 327 -5.99 16.26 -12.10
C LYS A 327 -4.83 17.09 -12.66
N SER A 328 -5.10 18.28 -13.19
CA SER A 328 -4.06 19.19 -13.70
C SER A 328 -3.29 19.90 -12.58
N SER A 329 -3.90 20.01 -11.39
CA SER A 329 -3.30 20.67 -10.24
C SER A 329 -2.11 19.88 -9.67
N PRO A 330 -1.01 20.56 -9.30
CA PRO A 330 0.24 19.93 -8.88
C PRO A 330 0.12 19.16 -7.55
N ASN A 331 -0.70 19.67 -6.64
CA ASN A 331 -0.86 19.26 -5.25
C ASN A 331 -2.15 18.43 -5.03
N VAL A 332 -2.61 17.70 -6.06
CA VAL A 332 -3.82 16.87 -5.99
C VAL A 332 -3.54 15.42 -6.37
N ILE A 333 -4.06 14.49 -5.58
CA ILE A 333 -4.18 13.07 -5.97
C ILE A 333 -5.65 12.66 -5.87
N ILE A 334 -6.18 12.09 -6.95
CA ILE A 334 -7.53 11.55 -6.99
C ILE A 334 -7.46 10.03 -6.81
N LEU A 335 -8.17 9.54 -5.81
CA LEU A 335 -8.30 8.13 -5.47
C LEU A 335 -9.74 7.70 -5.79
N THR A 336 -9.91 6.58 -6.48
CA THR A 336 -11.23 6.09 -6.86
C THR A 336 -11.36 4.62 -6.54
N THR A 337 -12.55 4.18 -6.11
CA THR A 337 -12.82 2.76 -5.83
C THR A 337 -14.00 2.24 -6.63
N SER A 338 -13.97 0.97 -7.02
CA SER A 338 -15.14 0.29 -7.57
C SER A 338 -15.33 -1.15 -7.09
N ASN A 339 -16.57 -1.53 -6.76
CA ASN A 339 -16.89 -2.90 -6.36
C ASN A 339 -17.17 -3.86 -7.54
N ILE A 340 -17.39 -3.34 -8.75
CA ILE A 340 -17.73 -4.16 -9.92
C ILE A 340 -16.53 -4.28 -10.84
N THR A 341 -15.98 -5.48 -10.98
CA THR A 341 -14.85 -5.75 -11.88
C THR A 341 -15.19 -5.62 -13.36
N ALA A 342 -16.44 -5.87 -13.75
CA ALA A 342 -16.87 -5.93 -15.15
C ALA A 342 -17.60 -4.68 -15.66
N ALA A 343 -18.16 -3.82 -14.79
CA ALA A 343 -19.04 -2.73 -15.19
C ALA A 343 -18.54 -1.32 -14.79
N ILE A 344 -17.22 -1.11 -14.79
CA ILE A 344 -16.65 0.22 -14.60
C ILE A 344 -16.89 1.07 -15.85
N ASP A 345 -17.26 2.35 -15.69
CA ASP A 345 -17.39 3.25 -16.82
C ASP A 345 -16.01 3.48 -17.48
N ILE A 346 -15.97 3.34 -18.81
CA ILE A 346 -14.79 3.58 -19.65
C ILE A 346 -14.18 4.95 -19.36
N ALA A 347 -15.00 5.96 -19.05
CA ALA A 347 -14.54 7.30 -18.73
C ALA A 347 -13.61 7.38 -17.50
N PHE A 348 -13.84 6.54 -16.48
CA PHE A 348 -12.93 6.45 -15.33
C PHE A 348 -11.69 5.62 -15.66
N VAL A 349 -11.88 4.53 -16.40
CA VAL A 349 -10.79 3.65 -16.83
C VAL A 349 -9.79 4.40 -17.70
N ASP A 350 -10.23 5.20 -18.67
CA ASP A 350 -9.32 5.92 -19.57
C ASP A 350 -8.55 7.06 -18.88
N ARG A 351 -9.07 7.56 -17.75
CA ARG A 351 -8.46 8.66 -16.97
C ARG A 351 -7.51 8.18 -15.88
N ALA A 352 -7.60 6.92 -15.47
CA ALA A 352 -6.76 6.35 -14.41
C ALA A 352 -5.45 5.80 -14.98
N ASP A 353 -4.34 6.29 -14.45
CA ASP A 353 -3.00 5.78 -14.79
C ASP A 353 -2.74 4.42 -14.15
N ILE A 354 -3.16 4.28 -12.89
CA ILE A 354 -3.09 3.02 -12.18
C ILE A 354 -4.48 2.43 -12.04
N LYS A 355 -4.64 1.22 -12.57
CA LYS A 355 -5.79 0.35 -12.40
C LYS A 355 -5.31 -0.85 -11.60
N ALA A 356 -5.61 -0.86 -10.31
CA ALA A 356 -5.19 -1.93 -9.42
C ALA A 356 -6.39 -2.79 -9.03
N TYR A 357 -6.30 -4.07 -9.37
CA TYR A 357 -7.27 -5.06 -8.91
C TYR A 357 -6.95 -5.46 -7.47
N VAL A 358 -7.95 -5.37 -6.58
CA VAL A 358 -7.88 -5.79 -5.18
C VAL A 358 -8.82 -6.96 -4.98
N GLY A 359 -8.28 -8.16 -5.21
CA GLY A 359 -9.00 -9.43 -5.11
C GLY A 359 -9.24 -9.90 -3.66
N PRO A 360 -9.93 -11.05 -3.51
CA PRO A 360 -10.04 -11.71 -2.22
C PRO A 360 -8.66 -12.12 -1.68
N PRO A 361 -8.48 -12.19 -0.35
CA PRO A 361 -7.19 -12.46 0.26
C PRO A 361 -6.67 -13.88 -0.05
N THR A 362 -5.39 -13.97 -0.42
CA THR A 362 -4.66 -15.23 -0.61
C THR A 362 -4.55 -16.00 0.70
N LEU A 363 -4.22 -17.30 0.66
CA LEU A 363 -4.03 -18.09 1.89
C LEU A 363 -3.02 -17.46 2.85
N GLN A 364 -1.92 -16.91 2.31
CA GLN A 364 -0.92 -16.18 3.10
C GLN A 364 -1.53 -14.94 3.75
N ALA A 365 -2.28 -14.12 3.00
CA ALA A 365 -2.94 -12.94 3.54
C ALA A 365 -3.98 -13.32 4.62
N ARG A 366 -4.78 -14.37 4.39
CA ARG A 366 -5.75 -14.87 5.38
C ARG A 366 -5.05 -15.29 6.67
N TYR A 367 -3.96 -16.03 6.57
CA TYR A 367 -3.17 -16.45 7.73
C TYR A 367 -2.66 -15.25 8.51
N GLU A 368 -2.01 -14.28 7.85
CA GLU A 368 -1.46 -13.10 8.52
C GLU A 368 -2.55 -12.21 9.13
N ILE A 369 -3.71 -12.07 8.47
CA ILE A 369 -4.88 -11.36 9.04
C ILE A 369 -5.31 -12.05 10.34
N LEU A 370 -5.56 -13.36 10.32
CA LEU A 370 -5.98 -14.10 11.50
C LEU A 370 -4.90 -14.10 12.59
N ARG A 371 -3.61 -14.18 12.22
CA ARG A 371 -2.47 -14.06 13.13
C ARG A 371 -2.45 -12.71 13.84
N SER A 372 -2.68 -11.63 13.11
CA SER A 372 -2.75 -10.28 13.68
C SER A 372 -3.90 -10.14 14.67
N CYS A 373 -5.08 -10.68 14.33
CA CYS A 373 -6.24 -10.70 15.22
C CYS A 373 -5.97 -11.52 16.48
N LEU A 374 -5.37 -12.70 16.33
CA LEU A 374 -5.06 -13.57 17.46
C LEU A 374 -4.03 -12.94 18.41
N SER A 375 -3.01 -12.28 17.84
CA SER A 375 -1.99 -11.55 18.61
C SER A 375 -2.61 -10.40 19.41
N GLU A 376 -3.58 -9.69 18.82
CA GLU A 376 -4.32 -8.62 19.52
C GLU A 376 -5.21 -9.15 20.65
N LEU A 377 -5.88 -10.29 20.45
CA LEU A 377 -6.69 -10.92 21.50
C LEU A 377 -5.83 -11.48 22.65
N LEU A 378 -4.61 -11.94 22.36
CA LEU A 378 -3.63 -12.32 23.37
C LEU A 378 -3.11 -11.09 24.13
N ARG A 379 -2.75 -10.02 23.41
CA ARG A 379 -2.25 -8.76 23.98
C ARG A 379 -3.26 -8.12 24.94
N THR A 380 -4.55 -8.21 24.61
CA THR A 380 -5.65 -7.67 25.43
C THR A 380 -6.08 -8.59 26.57
N GLY A 381 -5.54 -9.82 26.64
CA GLY A 381 -5.87 -10.81 27.66
C GLY A 381 -7.24 -11.48 27.49
N ILE A 382 -7.92 -11.30 26.35
CA ILE A 382 -9.15 -12.04 26.02
C ILE A 382 -8.85 -13.54 25.90
N LEU A 383 -7.69 -13.86 25.33
CA LEU A 383 -7.15 -15.20 25.28
C LEU A 383 -6.01 -15.33 26.28
N SER A 384 -6.04 -16.39 27.08
CA SER A 384 -5.05 -16.66 28.12
C SER A 384 -4.32 -17.97 27.81
N VAL A 385 -2.99 -17.94 27.91
CA VAL A 385 -2.18 -19.16 27.76
C VAL A 385 -1.98 -19.75 29.15
N SER A 386 -2.61 -20.90 29.41
CA SER A 386 -2.54 -21.63 30.67
C SER A 386 -1.20 -22.37 30.85
N ASN A 387 -0.05 -21.75 30.61
CA ASN A 387 1.25 -22.40 30.82
C ASN A 387 2.04 -21.73 31.95
N SER A 388 2.11 -22.45 33.07
CA SER A 388 2.91 -22.17 34.28
C SER A 388 4.44 -22.24 34.07
N GLN A 389 4.93 -22.05 32.84
CA GLN A 389 6.36 -22.11 32.50
C GLN A 389 6.87 -20.92 31.69
N ILE A 390 5.99 -19.99 31.26
CA ILE A 390 6.43 -18.75 30.62
C ILE A 390 6.70 -17.75 31.75
N GLN A 391 7.98 -17.61 32.14
CA GLN A 391 8.39 -16.49 32.98
C GLN A 391 8.12 -15.18 32.23
N ASP A 392 7.69 -14.16 32.98
CA ASP A 392 7.36 -12.83 32.53
C ASP A 392 8.30 -12.32 31.42
N GLY A 393 7.78 -12.09 30.20
CA GLY A 393 8.45 -11.29 29.18
C GLY A 393 8.36 -11.80 27.74
N ASP A 394 8.23 -13.10 27.51
CA ASP A 394 8.17 -13.63 26.14
C ASP A 394 6.74 -13.66 25.60
N ASN A 395 6.38 -12.58 24.90
CA ASN A 395 5.17 -12.51 24.09
C ASN A 395 5.11 -13.76 23.18
N LEU A 396 4.00 -14.50 23.25
CA LEU A 396 3.72 -15.65 22.41
C LEU A 396 3.82 -15.25 20.92
N CYS A 397 4.99 -15.43 20.30
CA CYS A 397 5.22 -14.96 18.94
C CYS A 397 4.77 -16.05 17.96
N LEU A 398 3.55 -15.90 17.45
CA LEU A 398 3.06 -16.74 16.35
C LEU A 398 3.95 -16.53 15.12
N GLN A 399 4.42 -17.65 14.56
CA GLN A 399 5.30 -17.63 13.39
C GLN A 399 4.61 -16.94 12.21
N SER A 400 5.37 -16.19 11.41
CA SER A 400 4.87 -15.70 10.13
C SER A 400 4.62 -16.86 9.17
N PHE A 401 3.75 -16.64 8.18
CA PHE A 401 3.45 -17.64 7.16
C PHE A 401 4.70 -18.12 6.41
N THR A 402 5.62 -17.20 6.13
CA THR A 402 6.90 -17.48 5.46
C THR A 402 7.79 -18.37 6.31
N SER A 403 7.87 -18.11 7.62
CA SER A 403 8.66 -18.93 8.56
C SER A 403 8.07 -20.33 8.72
N LEU A 404 6.73 -20.44 8.80
CA LEU A 404 6.03 -21.71 8.94
C LEU A 404 6.27 -22.64 7.73
N LYS A 405 6.23 -22.10 6.50
CA LYS A 405 6.55 -22.88 5.29
C LYS A 405 7.99 -23.41 5.26
N GLN A 406 8.93 -22.70 5.89
CA GLN A 406 10.35 -23.05 5.87
C GLN A 406 10.72 -24.12 6.93
N GLN A 407 10.02 -24.16 8.06
CA GLN A 407 10.35 -25.06 9.18
C GLN A 407 9.83 -26.50 9.06
N ASN A 408 9.06 -26.84 8.03
CA ASN A 408 8.57 -28.21 7.80
C ASN A 408 9.70 -29.26 7.56
N ASN A 409 10.98 -28.87 7.56
CA ASN A 409 12.13 -29.73 7.26
C ASN A 409 13.16 -29.90 8.40
N THR A 410 12.89 -29.54 9.67
CA THR A 410 13.92 -29.63 10.73
C THR A 410 13.39 -30.13 12.08
N THR A 411 14.25 -30.81 12.85
CA THR A 411 13.99 -31.46 14.15
C THR A 411 13.71 -30.43 15.27
N ILE A 412 12.65 -30.64 16.06
CA ILE A 412 12.01 -29.58 16.88
C ILE A 412 12.14 -29.85 18.39
N VAL A 413 12.44 -28.80 19.17
CA VAL A 413 12.47 -28.75 20.65
C VAL A 413 11.06 -28.68 21.25
N PRO A 414 10.78 -29.21 22.47
CA PRO A 414 9.42 -29.36 23.01
C PRO A 414 8.58 -28.06 23.10
N GLU A 415 9.19 -26.92 23.43
CA GLU A 415 8.50 -25.62 23.54
C GLU A 415 8.08 -25.06 22.17
N ALA A 416 8.93 -25.29 21.15
CA ALA A 416 8.61 -24.98 19.77
C ALA A 416 7.45 -25.85 19.23
N VAL A 417 7.21 -27.04 19.80
CA VAL A 417 6.10 -27.92 19.39
C VAL A 417 4.73 -27.28 19.68
N ALA A 418 4.55 -26.62 20.84
CA ALA A 418 3.28 -25.99 21.20
C ALA A 418 2.96 -24.80 20.27
N LEU A 419 3.94 -23.93 20.02
CA LEU A 419 3.81 -22.79 19.10
C LEU A 419 3.60 -23.24 17.65
N LEU A 420 4.29 -24.30 17.22
CA LEU A 420 4.10 -24.89 15.91
C LEU A 420 2.70 -25.49 15.78
N THR A 421 2.20 -26.18 16.81
CA THR A 421 0.84 -26.72 16.83
C THR A 421 -0.20 -25.63 16.67
N LEU A 422 -0.04 -24.52 17.38
CA LEU A 422 -0.93 -23.37 17.30
C LEU A 422 -0.86 -22.69 15.94
N SER A 423 0.35 -22.56 15.39
CA SER A 423 0.59 -22.00 14.05
C SER A 423 -0.02 -22.89 12.95
N ASN A 424 0.02 -24.21 13.11
CA ASN A 424 -0.64 -25.15 12.20
C ASN A 424 -2.17 -25.12 12.32
N GLN A 425 -2.72 -25.01 13.53
CA GLN A 425 -4.17 -24.83 13.72
C GLN A 425 -4.66 -23.52 13.10
N LEU A 426 -3.88 -22.44 13.23
CA LEU A 426 -4.16 -21.18 12.56
C LEU A 426 -4.12 -21.30 11.03
N LEU A 427 -3.20 -22.12 10.49
CA LEU A 427 -3.14 -22.41 9.07
C LEU A 427 -4.40 -23.16 8.59
N GLU A 428 -4.89 -24.13 9.36
CA GLU A 428 -6.16 -24.81 9.06
C GLU A 428 -7.36 -23.85 9.12
N ALA A 429 -7.40 -22.95 10.10
CA ALA A 429 -8.41 -21.88 10.15
C ALA A 429 -8.34 -20.99 8.90
N ALA A 430 -7.13 -20.60 8.48
CA ALA A 430 -6.94 -19.79 7.26
C ALA A 430 -7.38 -20.53 5.98
N LYS A 431 -7.20 -21.86 5.91
CA LYS A 431 -7.73 -22.69 4.81
C LYS A 431 -9.25 -22.74 4.82
N ALA A 432 -9.86 -22.93 5.99
CA ALA A 432 -11.33 -22.96 6.14
C ALA A 432 -12.00 -21.63 5.72
N CYS A 433 -11.27 -20.51 5.83
CA CYS A 433 -11.73 -19.18 5.45
C CYS A 433 -11.63 -18.85 3.94
N GLU A 434 -11.41 -19.85 3.07
CA GLU A 434 -11.39 -19.63 1.62
C GLU A 434 -12.71 -19.00 1.11
N GLY A 435 -12.58 -17.98 0.27
CA GLY A 435 -13.72 -17.21 -0.27
C GLY A 435 -14.19 -16.05 0.60
N LEU A 436 -13.79 -15.99 1.88
CA LEU A 436 -14.17 -14.88 2.76
C LEU A 436 -13.49 -13.57 2.39
N SER A 437 -14.24 -12.46 2.47
CA SER A 437 -13.71 -11.11 2.29
C SER A 437 -12.81 -10.70 3.45
N GLY A 438 -11.93 -9.71 3.25
CA GLY A 438 -11.12 -9.13 4.34
C GLY A 438 -11.96 -8.61 5.50
N ARG A 439 -13.12 -8.01 5.20
CA ARG A 439 -14.11 -7.58 6.21
C ARG A 439 -14.64 -8.77 7.02
N SER A 440 -15.02 -9.86 6.36
CA SER A 440 -15.52 -11.08 7.01
C SER A 440 -14.44 -11.72 7.89
N LEU A 441 -13.19 -11.77 7.42
CA LEU A 441 -12.05 -12.28 8.19
C LEU A 441 -11.80 -11.48 9.47
N ARG A 442 -11.87 -10.14 9.42
CA ARG A 442 -11.70 -9.30 10.61
C ARG A 442 -12.90 -9.33 11.56
N LYS A 443 -14.08 -9.71 11.08
CA LYS A 443 -15.28 -9.95 11.90
C LYS A 443 -15.26 -11.32 12.59
N LEU A 444 -14.60 -12.31 11.98
CA LEU A 444 -14.60 -13.70 12.42
C LEU A 444 -14.18 -13.89 13.90
N PRO A 445 -13.11 -13.27 14.43
CA PRO A 445 -12.71 -13.46 15.82
C PRO A 445 -13.79 -13.06 16.82
N PHE A 446 -14.54 -11.98 16.54
CA PHE A 446 -15.66 -11.56 17.36
C PHE A 446 -16.80 -12.57 17.32
N LEU A 447 -17.17 -13.06 16.13
CA LEU A 447 -18.21 -14.08 15.97
C LEU A 447 -17.83 -15.40 16.66
N THR A 448 -16.56 -15.78 16.58
CA THR A 448 -16.01 -16.95 17.28
C THR A 448 -16.11 -16.77 18.78
N HIS A 449 -15.69 -15.63 19.33
CA HIS A 449 -15.78 -15.35 20.76
C HIS A 449 -17.23 -15.35 21.25
N ALA A 450 -18.14 -14.71 20.50
CA ALA A 450 -19.57 -14.68 20.81
C ALA A 450 -20.23 -16.08 20.79
N ALA A 451 -19.65 -17.04 20.06
CA ALA A 451 -20.13 -18.42 20.00
C ALA A 451 -19.55 -19.32 21.11
N LEU A 452 -18.66 -18.82 21.98
CA LEU A 452 -18.12 -19.58 23.10
C LEU A 452 -19.08 -19.62 24.28
N ALA A 453 -19.16 -20.77 24.95
CA ALA A 453 -19.98 -20.94 26.14
C ALA A 453 -19.42 -20.18 27.37
N ASN A 454 -18.08 -20.01 27.45
CA ASN A 454 -17.43 -19.23 28.50
C ASN A 454 -16.65 -18.05 27.85
N PRO A 455 -17.06 -16.80 28.10
CA PRO A 455 -16.42 -15.63 27.50
C PRO A 455 -15.07 -15.25 28.16
N PHE A 456 -14.73 -15.82 29.32
CA PHE A 456 -13.54 -15.46 30.10
C PHE A 456 -12.45 -16.52 29.99
N GLY A 457 -11.22 -16.10 29.64
CA GLY A 457 -10.02 -16.92 29.72
C GLY A 457 -10.04 -18.13 28.79
N CYS A 458 -10.32 -17.92 27.50
CA CYS A 458 -10.31 -18.99 26.52
C CYS A 458 -8.88 -19.34 26.08
N GLU A 459 -8.54 -20.62 26.08
CA GLU A 459 -7.26 -21.10 25.55
C GLU A 459 -7.22 -20.94 24.02
N PRO A 460 -6.10 -20.47 23.43
CA PRO A 460 -6.06 -20.15 22.01
C PRO A 460 -6.31 -21.35 21.10
N GLY A 461 -5.94 -22.57 21.51
CA GLY A 461 -6.22 -23.79 20.75
C GLY A 461 -7.72 -24.10 20.65
N LYS A 462 -8.47 -23.94 21.74
CA LYS A 462 -9.94 -24.09 21.75
C LYS A 462 -10.61 -22.99 20.91
N PHE A 463 -10.09 -21.76 21.01
CA PHE A 463 -10.53 -20.63 20.21
C PHE A 463 -10.37 -20.89 18.71
N LEU A 464 -9.19 -21.36 18.28
CA LEU A 464 -8.92 -21.69 16.88
C LEU A 464 -9.80 -22.82 16.35
N HIS A 465 -10.05 -23.85 17.16
CA HIS A 465 -10.99 -24.91 16.78
C HIS A 465 -12.40 -24.35 16.54
N LYS A 466 -12.89 -23.51 17.46
CA LYS A 466 -14.19 -22.85 17.29
C LYS A 466 -14.22 -21.89 16.10
N MET A 467 -13.09 -21.26 15.80
CA MET A 467 -12.94 -20.36 14.66
C MET A 467 -13.10 -21.11 13.34
N ILE A 468 -12.55 -22.32 13.23
CA ILE A 468 -12.73 -23.19 12.05
C ILE A 468 -14.22 -23.49 11.86
N GLU A 469 -14.93 -23.92 12.90
CA GLU A 469 -16.39 -24.16 12.83
C GLU A 469 -17.15 -22.91 12.38
N THR A 470 -16.83 -21.76 13.00
CA THR A 470 -17.48 -20.48 12.70
C THR A 470 -17.23 -20.08 11.24
N ALA A 471 -16.00 -20.24 10.74
CA ALA A 471 -15.65 -19.94 9.35
C ALA A 471 -16.41 -20.83 8.35
N THR A 472 -16.54 -22.12 8.65
CA THR A 472 -17.31 -23.03 7.80
C THR A 472 -18.80 -22.66 7.73
N ARG A 473 -19.38 -22.20 8.86
CA ARG A 473 -20.75 -21.71 8.90
C ARG A 473 -20.92 -20.44 8.09
N GLU A 474 -20.08 -19.43 8.29
CA GLU A 474 -20.14 -18.16 7.53
C GLU A 474 -20.00 -18.42 6.03
N ARG A 475 -19.16 -19.39 5.63
CA ARG A 475 -19.03 -19.79 4.22
C ARG A 475 -20.31 -20.40 3.67
N SER A 476 -21.01 -21.23 4.44
CA SER A 476 -22.27 -21.85 4.01
C SER A 476 -23.42 -20.84 3.83
N GLU A 477 -23.28 -19.64 4.40
CA GLU A 477 -24.25 -18.55 4.27
C GLU A 477 -23.97 -17.64 3.05
N ILE A 478 -22.84 -17.82 2.36
CA ILE A 478 -22.53 -17.06 1.14
C ILE A 478 -23.31 -17.69 -0.02
N PRO A 479 -24.19 -16.93 -0.70
CA PRO A 479 -24.85 -17.42 -1.92
C PRO A 479 -23.80 -17.67 -3.02
N ASP A 480 -23.93 -18.80 -3.72
CA ASP A 480 -23.06 -19.22 -4.84
C ASP A 480 -22.96 -18.18 -5.98
#